data_AF-A0A351XEN4-F1
#
_entry.id   AF-A0A351XEN4-F1
#
_cell.length_a   1.000
_cell.length_b   1.000
_cell.length_c   1.000
_cell.angle_alpha   90.00
_cell.angle_beta   90.00
_cell.angle_gamma   90.00
#
_symmetry.space_group_name_H-M   'P 1'
#
loop_
_entity.id
_entity.type
_entity.pdbx_description
1 polymer ?
#
loop_
_entity_poly.entity_id
_entity_poly.type
_entity_poly.pdbx_seq_one_letter_code
_entity_poly.pdbx_strand_id
1 'polypeptide(L)' 'MSAQLAQAERAALCDLLLDVGPEAPTLCEGWTAAHMAAHLVLRERRPDVGLGLVLPGPFAR' A
#
# COMPACT_ATOMS: atom_id res chain seq x y z
N MET A 1 16.26 -1.99 -17.90
CA MET A 1 15.67 -0.65 -17.66
C MET A 1 14.54 -0.60 -16.63
N SER A 2 13.83 -1.69 -16.33
CA SER A 2 12.59 -1.63 -15.51
C SER A 2 12.82 -1.68 -13.98
N ALA A 3 13.70 -2.56 -13.47
CA ALA A 3 13.84 -2.78 -12.02
C ALA A 3 14.39 -1.56 -11.26
N GLN A 4 15.32 -0.81 -11.87
CA GLN A 4 15.92 0.37 -11.26
C GLN A 4 14.91 1.51 -11.13
N LEU A 5 14.07 1.70 -12.15
CA LEU A 5 12.98 2.66 -12.12
C LEU A 5 11.94 2.27 -11.05
N ALA A 6 11.52 1.00 -11.02
CA ALA A 6 10.58 0.53 -10.00
C ALA A 6 11.10 0.73 -8.57
N GLN A 7 12.42 0.59 -8.35
CA GLN A 7 13.03 0.85 -7.05
C GLN A 7 13.06 2.34 -6.70
N ALA A 8 13.35 3.20 -7.68
CA ALA A 8 13.33 4.65 -7.49
C ALA A 8 11.91 5.16 -7.16
N GLU A 9 10.90 4.68 -7.89
CA GLU A 9 9.49 5.01 -7.62
C GLU A 9 9.05 4.54 -6.22
N ARG A 10 9.46 3.34 -5.79
CA ARG A 10 9.21 2.88 -4.42
C ARG A 10 9.83 3.78 -3.36
N ALA A 11 11.07 4.22 -3.57
CA ALA A 11 11.74 5.13 -2.65
C ALA A 11 10.99 6.47 -2.55
N ALA A 12 10.66 7.07 -3.70
CA ALA A 12 9.91 8.32 -3.76
C ALA A 12 8.53 8.20 -3.08
N LEU A 13 7.84 7.07 -3.24
CA LEU A 13 6.57 6.81 -2.57
C LEU A 13 6.73 6.69 -1.04
N CYS A 14 7.78 6.01 -0.57
CA CYS A 14 8.08 5.95 0.87
C CYS A 14 8.34 7.34 1.45
N ASP A 15 9.13 8.17 0.77
CA ASP A 15 9.42 9.53 1.20
C ASP A 15 8.13 10.37 1.27
N LEU A 16 7.26 10.26 0.27
CA LEU A 16 5.96 10.94 0.28
C LEU A 16 5.08 10.51 1.46
N LEU A 17 4.98 9.20 1.73
CA LEU A 17 4.17 8.67 2.84
C LEU A 17 4.70 9.14 4.21
N LEU A 18 6.01 9.32 4.34
CA LEU A 18 6.63 9.89 5.54
C LEU A 18 6.34 11.39 5.67
N ASP A 19 6.42 12.14 4.58
CA ASP A 19 6.19 13.59 4.55
C ASP A 19 4.74 13.97 4.91
N VAL A 20 3.76 13.29 4.31
CA VAL A 20 2.33 13.56 4.59
C VAL A 20 1.87 13.02 5.95
N GLY A 21 2.59 12.03 6.49
CA GLY A 21 2.27 11.38 7.75
C GLY A 21 1.13 10.34 7.67
N PRO A 22 0.97 9.50 8.71
CA PRO A 22 0.14 8.30 8.65
C PRO A 22 -1.37 8.56 8.52
N GLU A 23 -1.87 9.71 9.00
CA GLU A 23 -3.29 10.07 9.00
C GLU A 23 -3.74 10.81 7.74
N ALA A 24 -2.83 11.11 6.80
CA ALA A 24 -3.18 11.84 5.59
C ALA A 24 -4.21 11.08 4.75
N PRO A 25 -5.25 11.75 4.23
CA PRO A 25 -6.24 11.13 3.38
C PRO A 25 -5.63 10.73 2.03
N THR A 26 -6.14 9.64 1.46
CA THR A 26 -5.77 9.21 0.10
C THR A 26 -6.94 9.37 -0.86
N LEU A 27 -6.70 9.15 -2.16
CA LEU A 27 -7.77 9.09 -3.17
C LEU A 27 -8.66 7.85 -3.02
N CYS A 28 -8.21 6.84 -2.26
CA CYS A 28 -9.05 5.72 -1.86
C CYS A 28 -9.89 6.17 -0.66
N GLU A 29 -11.19 6.33 -0.86
CA GLU A 29 -12.09 6.80 0.19
C GLU A 29 -11.99 5.92 1.45
N GLY A 30 -11.91 6.56 2.62
CA GLY A 30 -11.74 5.88 3.91
C GLY A 30 -10.33 5.35 4.19
N TRP A 31 -9.36 5.52 3.28
CA TRP A 31 -7.99 5.09 3.49
C TRP A 31 -7.08 6.25 3.89
N THR A 32 -6.31 6.02 4.95
CA THR A 32 -5.19 6.87 5.36
C THR A 32 -3.90 6.42 4.66
N ALA A 33 -2.87 7.26 4.70
CA ALA A 33 -1.53 6.91 4.23
C ALA A 33 -0.99 5.64 4.92
N ALA A 34 -1.30 5.42 6.20
CA ALA A 34 -0.96 4.18 6.90
C ALA A 34 -1.65 2.94 6.31
N HIS A 35 -2.95 3.03 5.98
CA HIS A 35 -3.67 1.94 5.30
C HIS A 35 -3.05 1.63 3.91
N MET A 36 -2.72 2.67 3.14
CA MET A 36 -2.06 2.52 1.84
C MET A 36 -0.69 1.85 1.97
N ALA A 37 0.14 2.30 2.91
CA ALA A 37 1.46 1.72 3.16
C ALA A 37 1.36 0.23 3.55
N ALA A 38 0.45 -0.10 4.47
CA ALA A 38 0.21 -1.48 4.87
C ALA A 38 -0.22 -2.35 3.68
N HIS A 39 -1.14 -1.86 2.85
CA HIS A 39 -1.62 -2.56 1.66
C HIS A 39 -0.50 -2.86 0.67
N LEU A 40 0.38 -1.88 0.38
CA LEU A 40 1.49 -2.05 -0.54
C LEU A 40 2.51 -3.09 -0.03
N VAL A 41 2.86 -3.04 1.26
CA VAL A 41 3.77 -4.01 1.88
C VAL A 41 3.20 -5.42 1.85
N LEU A 42 1.90 -5.58 2.16
CA LEU A 42 1.23 -6.87 2.09
C LEU A 42 1.23 -7.42 0.66
N ARG A 43 0.89 -6.57 -0.33
CA ARG A 43 0.89 -6.94 -1.75
C ARG A 43 2.27 -7.38 -2.25
N GLU A 44 3.34 -6.72 -1.82
CA GLU A 44 4.71 -7.03 -2.27
C GLU A 44 5.31 -8.27 -1.59
N ARG A 45 5.00 -8.51 -0.32
CA ARG A 45 5.58 -9.62 0.46
C ARG A 45 4.75 -10.90 0.47
N ARG A 46 3.46 -10.80 0.19
CA ARG A 46 2.50 -11.90 0.29
C ARG A 46 1.44 -11.83 -0.82
N PRO A 47 1.81 -12.19 -2.06
CA PRO A 47 0.85 -12.22 -3.17
C PRO A 47 -0.34 -13.17 -2.92
N ASP A 48 -0.20 -14.13 -2.02
CA ASP A 48 -1.22 -15.07 -1.52
C ASP A 48 -2.26 -14.43 -0.59
N VAL A 49 -1.91 -13.34 0.12
CA VAL A 49 -2.80 -12.67 1.10
C VAL A 49 -3.74 -11.63 0.45
N GLY A 50 -3.56 -11.34 -0.85
CA GLY A 50 -4.50 -10.52 -1.62
C GLY A 50 -5.94 -11.07 -1.70
N LEU A 51 -6.15 -12.33 -1.28
CA LEU A 51 -7.48 -12.96 -1.23
C LEU A 51 -8.47 -12.27 -0.30
N GLY A 52 -8.03 -11.61 0.78
CA GLY A 52 -8.93 -10.87 1.69
C GLY A 52 -9.55 -9.60 1.08
N LEU A 53 -9.00 -9.10 -0.03
CA LEU A 53 -9.53 -7.95 -0.78
C LEU A 53 -10.50 -8.36 -1.91
N VAL A 54 -10.42 -9.61 -2.38
CA VAL A 54 -11.21 -10.13 -3.53
C VAL A 54 -12.34 -11.06 -3.07
N LEU A 55 -12.20 -11.72 -1.92
CA LEU A 55 -13.22 -12.60 -1.35
C LEU A 55 -13.96 -11.90 -0.20
N PRO A 56 -15.28 -11.68 -0.30
CA PRO A 56 -16.07 -11.18 0.82
C PRO A 56 -16.18 -12.25 1.91
N GLY A 57 -16.15 -11.85 3.18
CA GLY A 57 -16.34 -12.75 4.32
C GLY A 57 -15.50 -12.38 5.57
N PRO A 58 -15.37 -13.30 6.55
CA PRO A 58 -14.74 -13.03 7.85
C PRO A 58 -13.24 -12.71 7.81
N PHE A 59 -12.63 -12.69 6.62
CA PHE A 59 -11.22 -12.35 6.37
C PHE A 59 -11.00 -10.87 6.01
N ALA A 60 -12.07 -10.07 5.90
CA ALA A 60 -12.02 -8.65 5.58
C ALA A 60 -11.91 -7.74 6.83
N ARG A 61 -11.42 -8.25 7.96
CA ARG A 61 -11.34 -7.51 9.23
C ARG A 61 -9.92 -7.01 9.49
#